data_AF-A0A1H3K7B2-F1
#
_entry.id   AF-A0A1H3K7B2-F1
#
_cell.length_a   1.000
_cell.length_b   1.000
_cell.length_c   1.000
_cell.angle_alpha   90.00
_cell.angle_beta   90.00
_cell.angle_gamma   90.00
#
_symmetry.space_group_name_H-M   'P 1'
#
loop_
_entity.id
_entity.type
_entity.pdbx_description
1 polymer ?
#
loop_
_entity_poly.entity_id
_entity_poly.type
_entity_poly.pdbx_seq_one_letter_code
_entity_poly.pdbx_strand_id
1 'polypeptide(L)'
;MNRTDRLYALVEELRAVAPRTRSARWLADHFEVSMRTVERDLAALQQAGAPIWANTGRSGGYAIDTRATLGPMAFTPDEALATLIALSSLRRGPFRQAAASALRKVVAVTPEVDAQPAVALASRYRFLEPDAPVTPVPAEFAEALRANRVLRLEYRDRNGTVSRRDVEPLGYIEKEGNWYLVAWCRLRDDIRAFRGDRTLSASVTDERPEPRAFSLDDLDIPDGILRPVID
;
A
#
# COMPACT_ATOMS: atom_id res chain seq x y z
N MET A 1 -34.37 7.77 1.05
CA MET A 1 -33.03 7.17 1.26
C MET A 1 -32.32 7.83 2.44
N ASN A 2 -31.83 7.06 3.42
CA ASN A 2 -31.02 7.60 4.52
C ASN A 2 -29.69 8.15 3.96
N ARG A 3 -29.07 9.10 4.65
CA ARG A 3 -27.80 9.71 4.24
C ARG A 3 -26.70 8.66 4.10
N THR A 4 -26.59 7.69 5.01
CA THR A 4 -25.55 6.65 4.95
C THR A 4 -25.68 5.81 3.67
N ASP A 5 -26.88 5.33 3.37
CA ASP A 5 -27.15 4.56 2.14
C ASP A 5 -26.82 5.38 0.88
N ARG A 6 -27.15 6.68 0.89
CA ARG A 6 -26.85 7.58 -0.22
C ARG A 6 -25.36 7.81 -0.40
N LEU A 7 -24.60 7.98 0.69
CA LEU A 7 -23.14 8.13 0.62
C LEU A 7 -22.49 6.88 0.02
N TYR A 8 -22.95 5.69 0.44
CA TYR A 8 -22.49 4.42 -0.13
C TYR A 8 -22.85 4.32 -1.62
N ALA A 9 -24.11 4.59 -1.98
CA ALA A 9 -24.57 4.51 -3.36
C ALA A 9 -23.87 5.52 -4.29
N LEU A 10 -23.56 6.73 -3.80
CA LEU A 10 -22.76 7.71 -4.54
C LEU A 10 -21.36 7.18 -4.86
N VAL A 11 -20.69 6.55 -3.90
CA VAL A 11 -19.36 5.95 -4.10
C VAL A 11 -19.45 4.81 -5.12
N GLU A 12 -20.43 3.93 -5.01
CA GLU A 12 -20.57 2.81 -5.94
C GLU A 12 -20.91 3.25 -7.37
N GLU A 13 -21.78 4.25 -7.54
CA GLU A 13 -22.07 4.80 -8.87
C GLU A 13 -20.81 5.40 -9.50
N LEU A 14 -20.07 6.24 -8.75
CA LEU A 14 -18.85 6.85 -9.26
C LEU A 14 -17.75 5.82 -9.56
N ARG A 15 -17.69 4.72 -8.79
CA ARG A 15 -16.75 3.61 -9.07
C ARG A 15 -17.17 2.84 -10.32
N ALA A 16 -18.45 2.52 -10.48
CA ALA A 16 -18.97 1.74 -11.60
C ALA A 16 -18.71 2.39 -12.97
N VAL A 17 -18.68 3.73 -13.01
CA VAL A 17 -18.45 4.46 -14.27
C VAL A 17 -17.01 4.91 -14.48
N ALA A 18 -16.15 4.79 -13.46
CA ALA A 18 -14.76 5.24 -13.52
C ALA A 18 -14.01 4.66 -14.74
N PRO A 19 -13.17 5.46 -15.43
CA PRO A 19 -12.76 6.83 -15.11
C PRO A 19 -13.73 7.92 -15.61
N ARG A 20 -14.92 7.56 -16.13
CA ARG A 20 -15.91 8.54 -16.59
C ARG A 20 -16.52 9.29 -15.42
N THR A 21 -17.01 10.50 -15.68
CA THR A 21 -17.57 11.39 -14.66
C THR A 21 -19.10 11.39 -14.64
N ARG A 22 -19.69 11.72 -13.48
CA ARG A 22 -21.11 12.08 -13.33
C ARG A 22 -21.24 13.53 -12.88
N SER A 23 -22.12 14.30 -13.52
CA SER A 23 -22.39 15.69 -13.09
C SER A 23 -23.19 15.71 -11.79
N ALA A 24 -23.07 16.80 -11.00
CA ALA A 24 -23.91 17.00 -9.80
C ALA A 24 -25.40 16.88 -10.11
N ARG A 25 -25.82 17.42 -11.28
CA ARG A 25 -27.21 17.35 -11.75
C ARG A 25 -27.64 15.91 -12.00
N TRP A 26 -26.85 15.13 -12.73
CA TRP A 26 -27.18 13.73 -13.00
C TRP A 26 -27.32 12.93 -11.70
N LEU A 27 -26.38 13.11 -10.75
CA LEU A 27 -26.43 12.45 -9.46
C LEU A 27 -27.65 12.89 -8.64
N ALA A 28 -28.00 14.18 -8.69
CA ALA A 28 -29.17 14.73 -8.01
C ALA A 28 -30.46 14.11 -8.54
N ASP A 29 -30.60 14.04 -9.87
CA ASP A 29 -31.74 13.43 -10.53
C ASP A 29 -31.82 11.92 -10.25
N HIS A 30 -30.67 11.21 -10.30
CA HIS A 30 -30.60 9.76 -10.09
C HIS A 30 -30.90 9.34 -8.65
N PHE A 31 -30.43 10.09 -7.66
CA PHE A 31 -30.66 9.81 -6.24
C PHE A 31 -31.87 10.54 -5.66
N GLU A 32 -32.65 11.24 -6.49
CA GLU A 32 -33.85 11.99 -6.13
C GLU A 32 -33.62 12.99 -4.98
N VAL A 33 -32.51 13.74 -5.05
CA VAL A 33 -32.13 14.76 -4.06
C VAL A 33 -31.70 16.06 -4.74
N SER A 34 -31.58 17.15 -3.99
CA SER A 34 -31.07 18.41 -4.55
C SER A 34 -29.58 18.31 -4.92
N MET A 35 -29.13 19.08 -5.92
CA MET A 35 -27.70 19.22 -6.24
C MET A 35 -26.87 19.65 -5.03
N ARG A 36 -27.40 20.56 -4.20
CA ARG A 36 -26.74 21.00 -2.95
C ARG A 36 -26.54 19.85 -1.97
N THR A 37 -27.46 18.89 -1.92
CA THR A 37 -27.33 17.68 -1.09
C THR A 37 -26.19 16.80 -1.61
N VAL A 38 -26.16 16.55 -2.92
CA VAL A 38 -25.11 15.76 -3.58
C VAL A 38 -23.73 16.39 -3.36
N GLU A 39 -23.58 17.68 -3.62
CA GLU A 39 -22.30 18.40 -3.44
C GLU A 39 -21.82 18.34 -1.99
N ARG A 40 -22.73 18.49 -1.02
CA ARG A 40 -22.39 18.37 0.41
C ARG A 40 -21.96 16.95 0.79
N ASP A 41 -22.63 15.94 0.24
CA ASP A 41 -22.32 14.53 0.50
C ASP A 41 -21.00 14.13 -0.18
N LEU A 42 -20.73 14.59 -1.41
CA LEU A 42 -19.44 14.42 -2.09
C LEU A 42 -18.29 15.10 -1.33
N ALA A 43 -18.50 16.33 -0.85
CA ALA A 43 -17.52 17.01 -0.02
C ALA A 43 -17.24 16.25 1.28
N ALA A 44 -18.27 15.68 1.92
CA ALA A 44 -18.10 14.85 3.12
C ALA A 44 -17.32 13.56 2.81
N LEU A 45 -17.58 12.91 1.67
CA LEU A 45 -16.83 11.74 1.22
C LEU A 45 -15.35 12.08 0.95
N GLN A 46 -15.08 13.21 0.30
CA GLN A 46 -13.71 13.70 0.07
C GLN A 46 -12.99 13.99 1.40
N GLN A 47 -13.66 14.63 2.35
CA GLN A 47 -13.12 14.87 3.71
C GLN A 47 -12.85 13.56 4.46
N ALA A 48 -13.67 12.52 4.23
CA ALA A 48 -13.46 11.18 4.77
C ALA A 48 -12.38 10.38 4.00
N GLY A 49 -11.75 10.98 2.98
CA GLY A 49 -10.65 10.37 2.22
C GLY A 49 -11.08 9.49 1.04
N ALA A 50 -12.34 9.56 0.60
CA ALA A 50 -12.72 8.94 -0.67
C ALA A 50 -11.96 9.62 -1.82
N PRO A 51 -11.36 8.86 -2.76
CA PRO A 51 -10.53 9.39 -3.84
C PRO A 51 -11.40 9.97 -4.98
N ILE A 52 -12.33 10.85 -4.62
CA ILE A 52 -13.24 11.53 -5.54
C ILE A 52 -12.56 12.81 -6.00
N TRP A 53 -12.42 12.99 -7.30
CA TRP A 53 -11.98 14.23 -7.91
C TRP A 53 -13.12 14.84 -8.74
N ALA A 54 -13.02 16.14 -9.01
CA ALA A 54 -14.00 16.88 -9.78
C ALA A 54 -13.33 17.55 -10.97
N ASN A 55 -13.91 17.40 -12.16
CA ASN A 55 -13.56 18.22 -13.32
C ASN A 55 -14.48 19.45 -13.36
N THR A 56 -13.91 20.64 -13.53
CA THR A 56 -14.68 21.89 -13.63
C THR A 56 -14.98 22.23 -15.10
N GLY A 57 -16.16 22.81 -15.37
CA GLY A 57 -16.56 23.24 -16.73
C GLY A 57 -17.95 22.76 -17.15
N ARG A 58 -18.36 23.11 -18.39
CA ARG A 58 -19.71 22.86 -18.93
C ARG A 58 -20.06 21.37 -19.06
N SER A 59 -19.05 20.50 -19.18
CA SER A 59 -19.12 19.04 -19.15
C SER A 59 -18.43 18.43 -17.92
N GLY A 60 -18.29 19.24 -16.86
CA GLY A 60 -17.65 18.84 -15.60
C GLY A 60 -18.46 17.80 -14.83
N GLY A 61 -17.81 17.14 -13.88
CA GLY A 61 -18.42 16.10 -13.06
C GLY A 61 -17.44 15.46 -12.11
N TYR A 62 -17.95 14.56 -11.29
CA TYR A 62 -17.21 13.83 -10.27
C TYR A 62 -16.85 12.44 -10.78
N ALA A 63 -15.68 11.95 -10.39
CA ALA A 63 -15.26 10.58 -10.64
C ALA A 63 -14.40 10.09 -9.48
N ILE A 64 -14.36 8.76 -9.33
CA ILE A 64 -13.43 8.10 -8.41
C ILE A 64 -12.16 7.72 -9.16
N ASP A 65 -11.00 7.99 -8.56
CA ASP A 65 -9.75 7.41 -9.01
C ASP A 65 -9.63 5.97 -8.48
N THR A 66 -10.00 5.00 -9.33
CA THR A 66 -9.90 3.57 -9.01
C THR A 66 -8.46 3.07 -8.93
N ARG A 67 -7.47 3.84 -9.36
CA ARG A 67 -6.05 3.50 -9.20
C ARG A 67 -5.53 3.81 -7.80
N ALA A 68 -6.21 4.69 -7.07
CA ALA A 68 -5.78 5.15 -5.75
C ALA A 68 -6.27 4.26 -4.59
N THR A 69 -7.34 3.48 -4.79
CA THR A 69 -7.92 2.62 -3.74
C THR A 69 -8.52 1.35 -4.31
N LEU A 70 -8.40 0.25 -3.58
CA LEU A 70 -9.23 -0.94 -3.79
C LEU A 70 -10.69 -0.63 -3.43
N GLY A 71 -11.64 -1.14 -4.21
CA GLY A 71 -13.07 -1.02 -3.91
C GLY A 71 -13.50 -1.88 -2.70
N PRO A 72 -14.78 -1.84 -2.29
CA PRO A 72 -15.36 -2.82 -1.39
C PRO A 72 -15.10 -4.20 -1.97
N MET A 73 -14.49 -5.05 -1.15
CA MET A 73 -14.28 -6.46 -1.45
C MET A 73 -15.03 -7.23 -0.37
N ALA A 74 -15.86 -8.17 -0.78
CA ALA A 74 -16.39 -9.16 0.15
C ALA A 74 -15.27 -10.15 0.48
N PHE A 75 -15.11 -10.46 1.76
CA PHE A 75 -14.23 -11.53 2.25
C PHE A 75 -15.10 -12.59 2.90
N THR A 76 -14.86 -13.85 2.57
CA THR A 76 -15.29 -14.97 3.41
C THR A 76 -14.54 -14.93 4.75
N PRO A 77 -15.05 -15.59 5.81
CA PRO A 77 -14.35 -15.67 7.09
C PRO A 77 -12.91 -16.21 6.98
N ASP A 78 -12.67 -17.21 6.14
CA ASP A 78 -11.35 -17.81 5.94
C ASP A 78 -10.41 -16.87 5.16
N GLU A 79 -10.90 -16.15 4.14
CA GLU A 79 -10.12 -15.13 3.44
C GLU A 79 -9.76 -13.96 4.38
N ALA A 80 -10.69 -13.56 5.25
CA ALA A 80 -10.43 -12.54 6.26
C ALA A 80 -9.36 -13.01 7.25
N LEU A 81 -9.46 -14.24 7.76
CA LEU A 81 -8.44 -14.84 8.64
C LEU A 81 -7.06 -14.91 7.96
N ALA A 82 -6.98 -15.45 6.75
CA ALA A 82 -5.74 -15.54 5.98
C ALA A 82 -5.11 -14.16 5.75
N THR A 83 -5.94 -13.16 5.43
CA THR A 83 -5.50 -11.78 5.24
C THR A 83 -5.00 -11.16 6.55
N LEU A 84 -5.68 -11.38 7.68
CA LEU A 84 -5.24 -10.89 8.99
C LEU A 84 -3.89 -11.50 9.39
N ILE A 85 -3.68 -12.80 9.15
CA ILE A 85 -2.41 -13.48 9.41
C ILE A 85 -1.30 -12.91 8.50
N ALA A 86 -1.57 -12.78 7.21
CA ALA A 86 -0.61 -12.24 6.24
C ALA A 86 -0.24 -10.77 6.55
N LEU A 87 -1.20 -9.91 6.86
CA LEU A 87 -0.91 -8.52 7.24
C LEU A 87 -0.13 -8.43 8.55
N SER A 88 -0.38 -9.33 9.49
CA SER A 88 0.34 -9.40 10.76
C SER A 88 1.79 -9.83 10.60
N SER A 89 2.12 -10.64 9.58
CA SER A 89 3.51 -11.04 9.31
C SER A 89 4.36 -9.88 8.76
N LEU A 90 3.73 -8.87 8.14
CA LEU A 90 4.41 -7.70 7.56
C LEU A 90 4.82 -6.63 8.59
N ARG A 91 4.56 -6.83 9.89
CA ARG A 91 4.76 -5.81 10.95
C ARG A 91 6.20 -5.30 11.08
N ARG A 92 7.18 -6.07 10.61
CA ARG A 92 8.62 -5.75 10.70
C ARG A 92 9.20 -5.21 9.39
N GLY A 93 8.45 -5.31 8.30
CA GLY A 93 8.89 -4.91 6.96
C GLY A 93 8.70 -3.42 6.64
N PRO A 94 9.09 -3.01 5.42
CA PRO A 94 8.94 -1.63 4.95
C PRO A 94 7.47 -1.22 4.82
N PHE A 95 6.56 -2.19 4.71
CA PHE A 95 5.11 -1.96 4.58
C PHE A 95 4.35 -1.95 5.91
N ARG A 96 5.03 -1.97 7.07
CA ARG A 96 4.40 -2.11 8.39
C ARG A 96 3.23 -1.14 8.64
N GLN A 97 3.35 0.12 8.21
CA GLN A 97 2.32 1.13 8.43
C GLN A 97 1.10 0.88 7.53
N ALA A 98 1.34 0.54 6.27
CA ALA A 98 0.29 0.17 5.32
C ALA A 98 -0.42 -1.12 5.77
N ALA A 99 0.33 -2.12 6.22
CA ALA A 99 -0.20 -3.37 6.75
C ALA A 99 -1.06 -3.14 8.00
N ALA A 100 -0.60 -2.32 8.96
CA ALA A 100 -1.39 -1.97 10.13
C ALA A 100 -2.68 -1.20 9.79
N SER A 101 -2.62 -0.33 8.78
CA SER A 101 -3.80 0.38 8.26
C SER A 101 -4.79 -0.58 7.59
N ALA A 102 -4.31 -1.46 6.73
CA ALA A 102 -5.12 -2.48 6.06
C ALA A 102 -5.77 -3.44 7.08
N LEU A 103 -5.02 -3.88 8.10
CA LEU A 103 -5.53 -4.77 9.14
C LEU A 103 -6.73 -4.14 9.86
N ARG A 104 -6.63 -2.87 10.26
CA ARG A 104 -7.76 -2.15 10.86
C ARG A 104 -8.97 -2.08 9.94
N LYS A 105 -8.76 -1.90 8.64
CA LYS A 105 -9.84 -1.87 7.64
C LYS A 105 -10.51 -3.24 7.51
N VAL A 106 -9.74 -4.33 7.45
CA VAL A 106 -10.27 -5.71 7.39
C VAL A 106 -11.10 -6.01 8.64
N VAL A 107 -10.58 -5.72 9.84
CA VAL A 107 -11.33 -5.92 11.10
C VAL A 107 -12.61 -5.09 11.14
N ALA A 108 -12.60 -3.86 10.62
CA ALA A 108 -13.77 -2.97 10.66
C ALA A 108 -14.91 -3.39 9.71
N VAL A 109 -14.62 -4.16 8.66
CA VAL A 109 -15.63 -4.63 7.71
C VAL A 109 -16.11 -6.06 7.98
N THR A 110 -15.48 -6.78 8.92
CA THR A 110 -16.01 -8.06 9.39
C THR A 110 -17.25 -7.78 10.26
N PRO A 111 -18.46 -8.26 9.90
CA PRO A 111 -19.69 -7.99 10.66
C PRO A 111 -19.58 -8.49 12.11
N GLU A 112 -20.16 -7.83 13.12
CA GLU A 112 -20.04 -8.23 14.55
C GLU A 112 -20.41 -9.71 14.84
N VAL A 113 -21.27 -10.32 14.03
CA VAL A 113 -21.68 -11.73 14.15
C VAL A 113 -20.59 -12.71 13.68
N ASP A 114 -19.69 -12.27 12.78
CA ASP A 114 -18.58 -13.06 12.20
C ASP A 114 -17.17 -12.53 12.57
N ALA A 115 -17.10 -11.30 13.09
CA ALA A 115 -15.88 -10.67 13.58
C ALA A 115 -15.35 -11.40 14.81
N GLN A 116 -16.24 -11.89 15.67
CA GLN A 116 -15.83 -12.71 16.80
C GLN A 116 -15.13 -14.00 16.35
N PRO A 117 -15.69 -14.85 15.46
CA PRO A 117 -15.00 -16.03 14.97
C PRO A 117 -13.63 -15.75 14.34
N ALA A 118 -13.54 -14.86 13.34
CA ALA A 118 -12.29 -14.66 12.61
C ALA A 118 -11.21 -13.98 13.46
N VAL A 119 -11.56 -12.95 14.25
CA VAL A 119 -10.61 -12.28 15.15
C VAL A 119 -10.26 -13.18 16.34
N ALA A 120 -11.21 -13.94 16.90
CA ALA A 120 -10.91 -14.89 17.97
C ALA A 120 -10.13 -16.11 17.48
N LEU A 121 -10.24 -16.49 16.21
CA LEU A 121 -9.40 -17.52 15.61
C LEU A 121 -8.01 -16.96 15.32
N ALA A 122 -7.92 -15.75 14.75
CA ALA A 122 -6.65 -15.05 14.54
C ALA A 122 -5.86 -14.86 15.85
N SER A 123 -6.53 -14.60 16.97
CA SER A 123 -5.87 -14.45 18.28
C SER A 123 -5.25 -15.74 18.82
N ARG A 124 -5.64 -16.91 18.28
CA ARG A 124 -5.01 -18.21 18.57
C ARG A 124 -3.71 -18.41 17.79
N TYR A 125 -3.49 -17.64 16.72
CA TYR A 125 -2.23 -17.66 15.99
C TYR A 125 -1.21 -16.75 16.67
N ARG A 126 -0.01 -17.29 16.88
CA ARG A 126 1.11 -16.58 17.47
C ARG A 126 2.33 -16.79 16.59
N PHE A 127 3.00 -15.69 16.24
CA PHE A 127 4.28 -15.75 15.57
C PHE A 127 5.36 -16.04 16.61
N LEU A 128 6.21 -17.04 16.33
CA LEU A 128 7.46 -17.21 17.04
C LEU A 128 8.45 -16.21 16.45
N GLU A 129 8.89 -15.25 17.27
CA GLU A 129 9.78 -14.19 16.85
C GLU A 129 11.11 -14.29 17.62
N PRO A 130 12.25 -13.93 17.00
CA PRO A 130 13.51 -13.82 17.74
C PRO A 130 13.42 -12.80 18.88
N ASP A 131 14.07 -13.09 20.02
CA ASP A 131 14.15 -12.21 21.19
C ASP A 131 14.92 -10.90 20.94
N ALA A 132 15.73 -10.85 19.88
CA ALA A 132 16.53 -9.67 19.57
C ALA A 132 15.65 -8.50 19.08
N PRO A 133 15.92 -7.27 19.52
CA PRO A 133 15.22 -6.08 19.02
C PRO A 133 15.48 -5.93 17.53
N VAL A 134 14.44 -6.14 16.73
CA VAL A 134 14.50 -5.97 15.27
C VAL A 134 14.45 -4.49 14.95
N THR A 135 15.49 -3.97 14.31
CA THR A 135 15.47 -2.60 13.76
C THR A 135 14.47 -2.55 12.61
N PRO A 136 13.42 -1.73 12.69
CA PRO A 136 12.43 -1.64 11.61
C PRO A 136 13.08 -1.12 10.33
N VAL A 137 12.71 -1.70 9.19
CA VAL A 137 13.16 -1.26 7.86
C VAL A 137 12.72 0.19 7.63
N PRO A 138 13.56 1.07 7.05
CA PRO A 138 13.13 2.44 6.74
C PRO A 138 11.87 2.46 5.86
N ALA A 139 10.91 3.33 6.19
CA ALA A 139 9.65 3.44 5.42
C ALA A 139 9.90 4.06 4.03
N GLU A 140 10.96 4.85 3.93
CA GLU A 140 11.50 5.50 2.74
C GLU A 140 11.81 4.48 1.64
N PHE A 141 12.11 3.23 1.99
CA PHE A 141 12.30 2.16 1.02
C PHE A 141 11.01 1.99 0.20
N ALA A 142 9.88 1.77 0.90
CA ALA A 142 8.59 1.54 0.23
C ALA A 142 8.13 2.77 -0.54
N GLU A 143 8.47 3.96 -0.04
CA GLU A 143 8.20 5.22 -0.72
C GLU A 143 8.98 5.37 -2.02
N ALA A 144 10.30 5.20 -1.97
CA ALA A 144 11.17 5.36 -3.14
C ALA A 144 10.82 4.35 -4.23
N LEU A 145 10.53 3.09 -3.88
CA LEU A 145 10.10 2.08 -4.85
C LEU A 145 8.77 2.48 -5.53
N ARG A 146 7.76 2.85 -4.75
CA ARG A 146 6.44 3.22 -5.28
C ARG A 146 6.48 4.48 -6.14
N ALA A 147 7.30 5.46 -5.74
CA ALA A 147 7.44 6.74 -6.44
C ALA A 147 8.42 6.67 -7.63
N ASN A 148 9.10 5.53 -7.81
CA ASN A 148 10.21 5.35 -8.73
C ASN A 148 11.26 6.47 -8.60
N ARG A 149 11.83 6.60 -7.40
CA ARG A 149 12.80 7.65 -7.06
C ARG A 149 14.09 7.08 -6.50
N VAL A 150 15.19 7.78 -6.75
CA VAL A 150 16.50 7.44 -6.19
C VAL A 150 16.45 7.62 -4.68
N LEU A 151 16.97 6.63 -3.96
CA LEU A 151 17.05 6.61 -2.51
C LEU A 151 18.51 6.84 -2.08
N ARG A 152 18.72 7.83 -1.22
CA ARG A 152 20.02 8.09 -0.60
C ARG A 152 20.09 7.41 0.76
N LEU A 153 21.11 6.58 0.93
CA LEU A 153 21.35 5.77 2.12
C LEU A 153 22.67 6.15 2.78
N GLU A 154 22.67 6.16 4.11
CA GLU A 154 23.87 5.89 4.90
C GLU A 154 23.81 4.43 5.37
N TYR A 155 24.71 3.60 4.85
CA TYR A 155 24.62 2.16 4.98
C TYR A 155 25.89 1.57 5.57
N ARG A 156 25.71 0.66 6.53
CA ARG A 156 26.77 -0.12 7.15
C ARG A 156 26.82 -1.51 6.54
N ASP A 157 27.89 -1.84 5.84
CA ASP A 157 28.01 -3.17 5.23
C ASP A 157 28.29 -4.29 6.24
N ARG A 158 28.42 -5.54 5.75
CA ARG A 158 28.69 -6.71 6.58
C ARG A 158 30.02 -6.65 7.34
N ASN A 159 30.98 -5.87 6.85
CA ASN A 159 32.29 -5.68 7.45
C ASN A 159 32.30 -4.48 8.42
N GLY A 160 31.16 -3.82 8.62
CA GLY A 160 31.03 -2.64 9.48
C GLY A 160 31.41 -1.32 8.81
N THR A 161 31.75 -1.32 7.51
CA THR A 161 32.13 -0.08 6.82
C THR A 161 30.88 0.76 6.55
N VAL A 162 30.88 1.98 7.08
CA VAL A 162 29.82 2.96 6.85
C VAL A 162 30.11 3.75 5.60
N SER A 163 29.08 3.97 4.79
CA SER A 163 29.25 4.69 3.54
C SER A 163 27.94 5.20 2.97
N ARG A 164 28.01 6.27 2.17
CA ARG A 164 26.84 6.84 1.50
C ARG A 164 26.62 6.17 0.14
N ARG A 165 25.35 5.95 -0.21
CA ARG A 165 24.92 5.26 -1.42
C ARG A 165 23.70 5.96 -2.00
N ASP A 166 23.76 6.31 -3.27
CA ASP A 166 22.56 6.61 -4.05
C ASP A 166 22.18 5.33 -4.80
N VAL A 167 20.97 4.84 -4.55
CA VAL A 167 20.49 3.55 -5.06
C VAL A 167 19.15 3.71 -5.77
N GLU A 168 18.94 2.94 -6.81
CA GLU A 168 17.72 2.96 -7.62
C GLU A 168 16.89 1.71 -7.25
N PRO A 169 15.80 1.86 -6.47
CA PRO A 169 15.00 0.74 -5.98
C PRO A 169 14.43 -0.12 -7.12
N LEU A 170 14.57 -1.44 -7.01
CA LEU A 170 14.05 -2.42 -7.98
C LEU A 170 12.99 -3.33 -7.36
N GLY A 171 13.11 -3.68 -6.08
CA GLY A 171 12.16 -4.55 -5.40
C GLY A 171 12.58 -4.95 -4.00
N TYR A 172 11.90 -5.95 -3.44
CA TYR A 172 12.21 -6.50 -2.12
C TYR A 172 12.43 -7.99 -2.17
N ILE A 173 13.31 -8.44 -1.28
CA ILE A 173 13.42 -9.85 -0.89
C ILE A 173 13.26 -9.91 0.62
N GLU A 174 12.47 -10.87 1.08
CA GLU A 174 12.37 -11.23 2.49
C GLU A 174 13.06 -12.59 2.67
N LYS A 175 14.00 -12.67 3.61
CA LYS A 175 14.68 -13.91 3.98
C LYS A 175 14.79 -14.00 5.50
N GLU A 176 14.13 -15.00 6.07
CA GLU A 176 14.19 -15.34 7.51
C GLU A 176 13.88 -14.14 8.43
N GLY A 177 12.85 -13.38 8.09
CA GLY A 177 12.41 -12.16 8.76
C GLY A 177 13.20 -10.90 8.39
N ASN A 178 14.26 -11.02 7.59
CA ASN A 178 15.07 -9.90 7.16
C ASN A 178 14.61 -9.38 5.80
N TRP A 179 14.34 -8.09 5.73
CA TRP A 179 13.95 -7.42 4.50
C TRP A 179 15.17 -6.78 3.84
N TYR A 180 15.31 -7.06 2.54
CA TYR A 180 16.34 -6.52 1.68
C TYR A 180 15.68 -5.67 0.60
N LEU A 181 16.15 -4.43 0.47
CA LEU A 181 15.88 -3.64 -0.72
C LEU A 181 16.85 -4.07 -1.81
N VAL A 182 16.31 -4.59 -2.90
CA VAL A 182 17.07 -4.81 -4.13
C VAL A 182 17.13 -3.49 -4.87
N ALA A 183 18.32 -3.03 -5.20
CA ALA A 183 18.50 -1.76 -5.91
C ALA A 183 19.77 -1.76 -6.75
N TRP A 184 19.77 -0.99 -7.85
CA TRP A 184 20.99 -0.64 -8.55
C TRP A 184 21.81 0.33 -7.71
N CYS A 185 23.05 -0.02 -7.39
CA CYS A 185 23.93 0.80 -6.58
C CYS A 185 24.85 1.63 -7.47
N ARG A 186 24.63 2.94 -7.57
CA ARG A 186 25.42 3.82 -8.45
C ARG A 186 26.90 3.86 -8.12
N LEU A 187 27.26 3.71 -6.84
CA LEU A 187 28.66 3.69 -6.43
C LEU A 187 29.37 2.40 -6.87
N ARG A 188 28.65 1.28 -6.94
CA ARG A 188 29.20 -0.03 -7.30
C ARG A 188 28.94 -0.41 -8.74
N ASP A 189 28.12 0.38 -9.44
CA ASP A 189 27.68 0.15 -10.81
C ASP A 189 27.12 -1.25 -11.03
N ASP A 190 26.29 -1.70 -10.07
CA ASP A 190 25.86 -3.09 -9.97
C ASP A 190 24.61 -3.24 -9.08
N ILE A 191 23.87 -4.33 -9.25
CA ILE A 191 22.71 -4.67 -8.41
C ILE A 191 23.19 -5.15 -7.04
N ARG A 192 22.57 -4.63 -5.98
CA ARG A 192 22.88 -5.02 -4.60
C ARG A 192 21.61 -5.15 -3.77
N ALA A 193 21.69 -6.03 -2.77
CA ALA A 193 20.67 -6.21 -1.74
C ALA A 193 21.09 -5.47 -0.45
N PHE A 194 20.27 -4.51 -0.02
CA PHE A 194 20.51 -3.68 1.16
C PHE A 194 19.59 -4.13 2.31
N ARG A 195 20.17 -4.65 3.38
CA ARG A 195 19.40 -5.12 4.54
C ARG A 195 18.88 -3.93 5.33
N GLY A 196 17.57 -3.90 5.60
CA GLY A 196 16.93 -2.72 6.23
C GLY A 196 17.54 -2.34 7.57
N ASP A 197 17.85 -3.32 8.42
CA ASP A 197 18.44 -3.14 9.77
C ASP A 197 19.89 -2.59 9.76
N ARG A 198 20.55 -2.62 8.60
CA ARG A 198 21.91 -2.08 8.40
C ARG A 198 21.90 -0.63 7.87
N THR A 199 20.72 -0.09 7.63
CA THR A 199 20.55 1.29 7.17
C THR A 199 20.56 2.23 8.36
N LEU A 200 21.53 3.14 8.40
CA LEU A 200 21.67 4.13 9.46
C LEU A 200 20.75 5.33 9.20
N SER A 201 20.61 5.73 7.94
CA SER A 201 19.64 6.73 7.50
C SER A 201 19.23 6.48 6.05
N ALA A 202 18.01 6.89 5.69
CA ALA A 202 17.45 6.81 4.35
C ALA A 202 16.69 8.09 4.04
N SER A 203 16.80 8.59 2.80
CA SER A 203 16.06 9.75 2.32
C SER A 203 15.71 9.59 0.86
N VAL A 204 14.44 9.81 0.53
CA VAL A 204 13.95 9.79 -0.86
C VAL A 204 14.36 11.11 -1.52
N THR A 205 15.02 11.03 -2.68
CA THR A 205 15.39 12.22 -3.45
C THR A 205 14.26 12.64 -4.40
N ASP A 206 14.41 13.73 -5.16
CA ASP A 206 13.50 14.09 -6.25
C ASP A 206 13.88 13.46 -7.60
N GLU A 207 15.04 12.81 -7.67
CA GLU A 207 15.55 12.22 -8.89
C GLU A 207 14.80 10.93 -9.22
N ARG A 208 14.45 10.75 -10.49
CA ARG A 208 13.95 9.48 -11.03
C ARG A 208 15.06 8.77 -11.79
N PRO A 209 15.28 7.47 -11.56
CA PRO A 209 16.28 6.74 -12.31
C PRO A 209 15.86 6.57 -13.77
N GLU A 210 16.85 6.54 -14.65
CA GLU A 210 16.67 6.09 -16.04
C GLU A 210 16.15 4.64 -16.03
N PRO A 211 15.19 4.28 -16.91
CA PRO A 211 14.74 2.89 -17.02
C PRO A 211 15.92 1.98 -17.37
N ARG A 212 16.17 0.97 -16.53
CA ARG A 212 17.18 -0.05 -16.78
C ARG A 212 16.50 -1.39 -17.06
N ALA A 213 16.99 -2.11 -18.06
CA ALA A 213 16.51 -3.46 -18.37
C ALA A 213 17.19 -4.48 -17.45
N PHE A 214 16.69 -4.59 -16.22
CA PHE A 214 17.14 -5.60 -15.25
C PHE A 214 15.93 -6.30 -14.64
N SER A 215 16.05 -7.61 -14.40
CA SER A 215 15.08 -8.40 -13.63
C SER A 215 15.61 -8.66 -12.22
N LEU A 216 14.71 -8.93 -11.27
CA LEU A 216 15.10 -9.49 -9.96
C LEU A 216 15.76 -10.86 -10.11
N ASP A 217 15.53 -11.56 -11.22
CA ASP A 217 16.18 -12.83 -11.56
C ASP A 217 17.68 -12.69 -11.84
N ASP A 218 18.15 -11.47 -12.17
CA ASP A 218 19.57 -11.18 -12.41
C ASP A 218 20.37 -11.09 -11.10
N LEU A 219 19.70 -11.18 -9.94
CA LEU A 219 20.36 -11.29 -8.65
C LEU A 219 20.98 -12.68 -8.49
N ASP A 220 22.31 -12.70 -8.36
CA ASP A 220 23.02 -13.87 -7.87
C ASP A 220 22.68 -14.11 -6.39
N ILE A 221 21.65 -14.93 -6.14
CA ILE A 221 21.22 -15.35 -4.80
C ILE A 221 21.81 -16.73 -4.55
N PRO A 222 22.79 -16.86 -3.63
CA PRO A 222 23.49 -18.12 -3.43
C PRO A 222 22.60 -19.26 -2.91
N ASP A 223 21.50 -18.92 -2.21
CA ASP A 223 20.61 -19.89 -1.58
C ASP A 223 19.12 -19.52 -1.78
N GLY A 224 18.39 -20.34 -2.53
CA GLY A 224 16.92 -20.30 -2.62
C GLY A 224 16.37 -20.08 -4.03
N ILE A 225 15.04 -20.06 -4.13
CA ILE A 225 14.29 -19.71 -5.35
C ILE A 225 13.46 -18.46 -5.03
N LEU A 226 13.55 -17.43 -5.87
CA LEU A 226 12.67 -16.28 -5.79
C LEU A 226 11.28 -16.66 -6.29
N ARG A 227 10.26 -16.46 -5.46
CA ARG A 227 8.86 -16.61 -5.85
C ARG A 227 8.20 -15.23 -5.89
N PRO A 228 7.57 -14.85 -7.01
CA PRO A 228 6.84 -13.59 -7.07
C PRO A 228 5.61 -13.64 -6.16
N VAL A 229 5.12 -12.45 -5.76
CA VAL A 229 3.91 -12.34 -4.93
C VAL A 229 2.65 -12.67 -5.73
N ILE A 230 2.68 -12.39 -7.04
CA ILE A 230 1.63 -12.68 -8.02
C ILE A 230 2.29 -13.50 -9.12
N ASP A 231 1.71 -14.66 -9.43
CA ASP A 231 2.18 -15.54 -10.50
C ASP A 231 1.93 -14.94 -11.90
#